data_AF-A0A8H9YZQ4-F1
#
_entry.id   AF-A0A8H9YZQ4-F1
#
_cell.length_a   1.000
_cell.length_b   1.000
_cell.length_c   1.000
_cell.angle_alpha   90.00
_cell.angle_beta   90.00
_cell.angle_gamma   90.00
#
_symmetry.space_group_name_H-M   'P 1'
#
loop_
_entity.id
_entity.type
_entity.pdbx_description
1 polymer ?
#
loop_
_entity_poly.entity_id
_entity_poly.type
_entity_poly.pdbx_seq_one_letter_code
_entity_poly.pdbx_strand_id
1 'polypeptide(L)' 'MPDDLKARRLHLNGIIVGMDGVNKLNARANKDTKVETLTIAAIEAELDFIDLKLNKKGV' A
#
# COMPACT_ATOMS: atom_id res chain seq x y z
N MET A 1 -17.40 -6.98 -4.75
CA MET A 1 -17.22 -8.45 -4.58
C MET A 1 -16.10 -8.69 -3.58
N PRO A 2 -16.10 -9.76 -2.75
CA PRO A 2 -14.95 -10.09 -1.90
C PRO A 2 -13.64 -10.27 -2.69
N ASP A 3 -13.73 -10.81 -3.90
CA ASP A 3 -12.56 -11.09 -4.75
C ASP A 3 -11.91 -9.82 -5.33
N ASP A 4 -12.72 -8.80 -5.64
CA ASP A 4 -12.25 -7.48 -6.06
C ASP A 4 -11.45 -6.78 -4.94
N LEU A 5 -11.93 -6.87 -3.69
CA LEU A 5 -11.20 -6.34 -2.53
C LEU A 5 -9.89 -7.10 -2.29
N LYS A 6 -9.87 -8.42 -2.46
CA LYS A 6 -8.64 -9.23 -2.36
C LYS A 6 -7.64 -8.88 -3.47
N ALA A 7 -8.10 -8.69 -4.70
CA ALA A 7 -7.27 -8.28 -5.83
C ALA A 7 -6.67 -6.88 -5.61
N ARG A 8 -7.48 -5.93 -5.13
CA ARG A 8 -7.01 -4.58 -4.79
C ARG A 8 -5.97 -4.59 -3.68
N ARG A 9 -6.20 -5.36 -2.61
CA ARG A 9 -5.23 -5.54 -1.51
C ARG A 9 -3.89 -6.08 -2.00
N LEU A 10 -3.92 -7.10 -2.87
CA LEU A 10 -2.71 -7.68 -3.46
C LEU A 10 -1.95 -6.66 -4.31
N HIS A 11 -2.67 -5.90 -5.14
CA HIS A 11 -2.07 -4.87 -5.99
C HIS A 11 -1.38 -3.77 -5.16
N LEU A 12 -2.04 -3.28 -4.11
CA LEU A 12 -1.50 -2.25 -3.22
C LEU A 12 -0.25 -2.73 -2.45
N ASN A 13 -0.26 -3.98 -1.97
CA ASN A 13 0.94 -4.59 -1.37
C ASN A 13 2.10 -4.66 -2.38
N GLY A 14 1.82 -4.99 -3.64
CA GLY A 14 2.81 -4.97 -4.71
C GLY A 14 3.41 -3.58 -4.95
N ILE A 15 2.58 -2.53 -4.85
CA ILE A 15 3.05 -1.14 -4.97
C ILE A 15 3.97 -0.76 -3.81
N ILE A 16 3.62 -1.08 -2.56
CA ILE A 16 4.49 -0.79 -1.39
C ILE A 16 5.85 -1.47 -1.53
N VAL A 17 5.88 -2.75 -1.91
CA VAL A 17 7.14 -3.49 -2.12
C VAL A 17 7.98 -2.86 -3.23
N GLY A 18 7.33 -2.42 -4.32
CA GLY A 18 7.99 -1.70 -5.40
C GLY A 18 8.57 -0.35 -4.95
N MET A 19 7.82 0.41 -4.14
CA MET A 19 8.25 1.69 -3.60
C MET A 19 9.41 1.53 -2.61
N ASP A 20 9.42 0.50 -1.75
CA ASP A 20 10.54 0.21 -0.86
C ASP A 20 11.83 -0.10 -1.65
N GLY A 21 11.70 -0.86 -2.74
CA GLY A 21 12.80 -1.11 -3.68
C GLY A 21 13.34 0.19 -4.30
N VAL A 22 12.47 1.08 -4.76
CA VAL A 22 12.86 2.39 -5.32
C VAL A 22 13.49 3.28 -4.25
N ASN A 23 12.92 3.33 -3.04
CA ASN A 23 13.47 4.09 -1.92
C ASN A 23 14.87 3.61 -1.54
N LYS A 24 15.11 2.30 -1.52
CA LYS A 24 16.45 1.74 -1.26
C LYS A 24 17.46 2.13 -2.34
N LEU A 25 17.04 2.18 -3.60
CA LEU A 25 17.87 2.66 -4.72
C LEU A 25 18.11 4.18 -4.62
N ASN A 26 17.07 4.93 -4.24
CA ASN A 26 17.09 6.38 -4.06
C ASN A 26 17.76 6.82 -2.76
N ALA A 27 17.95 5.97 -1.75
CA ALA A 27 18.65 6.33 -0.50
C ALA A 27 20.11 6.75 -0.72
N ARG A 28 20.71 6.37 -1.87
CA ARG A 28 22.01 6.88 -2.34
C ARG A 28 21.94 8.29 -2.94
N ALA A 29 20.75 8.81 -3.24
CA ALA A 29 20.50 10.04 -4.01
C ALA A 29 19.52 11.05 -3.35
N ASN A 30 18.59 10.64 -2.48
CA ASN A 30 17.53 11.49 -1.97
C ASN A 30 17.01 11.01 -0.59
N LYS A 31 16.70 11.96 0.30
CA LYS A 31 15.86 11.70 1.50
C LYS A 31 14.43 11.51 1.02
N ASP A 32 13.69 10.55 1.58
CA ASP A 32 12.27 10.36 1.30
C ASP A 32 11.56 11.70 1.12
N THR A 33 11.03 11.94 -0.08
CA THR A 33 10.32 13.19 -0.35
C THR A 33 8.98 13.14 0.36
N LYS A 34 8.50 14.28 0.86
CA LYS A 34 7.21 14.39 1.56
C LYS A 34 6.06 13.74 0.78
N VAL A 35 6.11 13.75 -0.56
CA VAL A 35 5.11 13.14 -1.44
C VAL A 35 5.17 11.61 -1.38
N GLU A 36 6.35 11.00 -1.35
CA GLU A 36 6.51 9.54 -1.24
C GLU A 36 5.97 9.04 0.10
N THR A 37 6.31 9.71 1.20
CA THR A 37 5.78 9.39 2.53
C THR A 37 4.26 9.49 2.58
N LEU A 38 3.68 10.56 2.03
CA LEU A 38 2.21 10.73 1.98
C LEU A 38 1.54 9.66 1.10
N THR A 39 2.20 9.26 0.02
CA THR A 39 1.68 8.22 -0.88
C THR A 39 1.67 6.85 -0.19
N ILE A 40 2.74 6.49 0.53
CA ILE A 40 2.80 5.25 1.31
C ILE A 40 1.71 5.25 2.39
N ALA A 41 1.59 6.33 3.15
CA ALA A 41 0.57 6.45 4.20
C ALA A 41 -0.87 6.34 3.65
N ALA A 42 -1.14 6.88 2.46
CA ALA A 42 -2.44 6.74 1.81
C ALA A 42 -2.74 5.29 1.39
N ILE A 43 -1.73 4.56 0.90
CA ILE A 43 -1.87 3.15 0.54
C ILE A 43 -2.10 2.28 1.78
N GLU A 44 -1.37 2.53 2.86
CA GLU A 44 -1.57 1.84 4.15
C GLU A 44 -3.00 2.06 4.68
N ALA A 45 -3.49 3.31 4.64
CA ALA A 45 -4.87 3.60 5.04
C ALA A 45 -5.91 2.89 4.15
N GLU A 46 -5.66 2.73 2.84
CA GLU A 46 -6.54 1.97 1.95
C GLU A 46 -6.51 0.47 2.30
N LEU A 47 -5.33 -0.09 2.63
CA LEU A 47 -5.19 -1.48 3.06
C LEU A 47 -5.96 -1.75 4.37
N ASP A 48 -5.84 -0.89 5.37
CA ASP A 48 -6.58 -0.98 6.63
C ASP A 48 -8.10 -0.96 6.39
N PHE A 49 -8.55 -0.10 5.47
CA PHE A 49 -9.96 -0.02 5.09
C PHE A 49 -10.44 -1.28 4.37
N ILE A 50 -9.62 -1.85 3.48
CA ILE A 50 -9.93 -3.12 2.80
C ILE A 50 -10.01 -4.26 3.81
N ASP A 51 -9.06 -4.36 4.73
CA ASP A 51 -9.04 -5.39 5.78
C ASP A 51 -10.27 -5.26 6.69
N LEU A 52 -10.67 -4.04 7.07
CA LEU A 52 -11.93 -3.80 7.77
C LEU A 52 -13.15 -4.29 6.98
N LYS A 53 -13.21 -4.05 5.66
CA LYS A 53 -14.33 -4.52 4.82
C LYS A 53 -14.34 -6.04 4.65
N LEU A 54 -13.18 -6.67 4.52
CA LEU A 54 -13.06 -8.12 4.41
C LEU A 54 -13.46 -8.79 5.73
N ASN A 55 -13.02 -8.24 6.86
CA ASN A 55 -13.39 -8.72 8.19
C ASN A 55 -14.88 -8.51 8.51
N LYS A 56 -15.47 -7.37 8.11
CA LYS A 56 -16.92 -7.13 8.23
C LYS A 56 -17.77 -8.00 7.29
N LYS A 57 -17.18 -8.55 6.24
CA LYS A 57 -17.81 -9.53 5.35
C LYS A 57 -17.58 -10.98 5.80
N GLY A 58 -16.92 -11.20 6.94
CA GLY A 58 -16.81 -12.50 7.60
C GLY A 58 -18.16 -12.95 8.17
N VAL A 59 -19.03 -13.43 7.28
CA VAL A 59 -19.90 -14.59 7.44
C VAL A 59 -19.44 -15.61 6.40
#